data_AF-A0AAE4DFV3-F1
#
_entry.id   AF-A0AAE4DFV3-F1
#
_cell.length_a   1.000
_cell.length_b   1.000
_cell.length_c   1.000
_cell.angle_alpha   90.00
_cell.angle_beta   90.00
_cell.angle_gamma   90.00
#
_symmetry.space_group_name_H-M   'P 1'
#
loop_
_entity.id
_entity.type
_entity.pdbx_description
1 polymer ?
#
loop_
_entity_poly.entity_id
_entity_poly.type
_entity_poly.pdbx_seq_one_letter_code
_entity_poly.pdbx_strand_id
1 'polypeptide(L)'
;ANRSKKQTYFEWTNERFKEVQELYHKTVKPLRQIAQLKEAYGQNLNQLASVLSDAKPGVMNALNDLINRLKAQRKTIKEEEGLKQYSKELEELLDFAERKKQSLYRATVIVEKAAEGKTPEPSDLSIDSKPGSKKKTGKKDKTPSHKISLRMFQAGTDIEEIARDRNLTKGTIFSHLAKSVEDGIIPPTDLIEESRYDELCHGLDNIKFDNLTEAREKLDRKYDYDEIRLALKARKEL
;
A
#
# COMPACT_ATOMS: atom_id res chain seq x y z
N ALA A 1 -23.66 32.66 -70.18
CA ALA A 1 -23.30 33.35 -68.92
C ALA A 1 -21.90 32.93 -68.52
N ASN A 2 -20.96 33.88 -68.47
CA ASN A 2 -19.55 33.65 -68.15
C ASN A 2 -19.45 33.15 -66.70
N ARG A 3 -19.35 31.83 -66.47
CA ARG A 3 -19.14 31.29 -65.13
C ARG A 3 -17.82 31.87 -64.63
N SER A 4 -17.84 32.49 -63.45
CA SER A 4 -16.63 33.05 -62.83
C SER A 4 -15.54 31.97 -62.80
N LYS A 5 -14.27 32.32 -63.01
CA LYS A 5 -13.13 31.39 -62.84
C LYS A 5 -13.13 30.71 -61.46
N LYS A 6 -13.85 31.26 -60.47
CA LYS A 6 -14.06 30.66 -59.14
C LYS A 6 -15.08 29.51 -59.14
N GLN A 7 -16.09 29.58 -60.00
CA GLN A 7 -17.15 28.55 -60.11
C GLN A 7 -16.64 27.22 -60.65
N THR A 8 -15.54 27.20 -61.41
CA THR A 8 -14.91 25.96 -61.90
C THR A 8 -14.27 25.14 -60.79
N TYR A 9 -13.97 25.73 -59.64
CA TYR A 9 -13.38 25.05 -58.48
C TYR A 9 -14.41 24.71 -57.39
N PHE A 10 -15.70 24.95 -57.64
CA PHE A 10 -16.75 24.80 -56.63
C PHE A 10 -16.84 23.37 -56.09
N GLU A 11 -16.85 22.37 -56.97
CA GLU A 11 -16.95 20.95 -56.58
C GLU A 11 -15.76 20.50 -55.73
N TRP A 12 -14.54 20.77 -56.19
CA TRP A 12 -13.32 20.47 -55.45
C TRP A 12 -13.29 21.15 -54.07
N THR A 13 -13.70 22.42 -53.99
CA THR A 13 -13.75 23.16 -52.72
C THR A 13 -14.77 22.54 -51.76
N ASN A 14 -15.91 22.09 -52.27
CA ASN A 14 -16.96 21.47 -51.46
C ASN A 14 -16.55 20.07 -50.97
N GLU A 15 -15.81 19.29 -51.77
CA GLU A 15 -15.23 18.03 -51.33
C GLU A 15 -14.20 18.23 -50.21
N ARG A 16 -13.26 19.17 -50.38
CA ARG A 16 -12.29 19.51 -49.33
C ARG A 16 -12.97 20.05 -48.06
N PHE A 17 -14.05 20.82 -48.20
CA PHE A 17 -14.84 21.28 -47.05
C PHE A 17 -15.50 20.11 -46.30
N LYS A 18 -16.02 19.10 -47.00
CA LYS A 18 -16.54 17.88 -46.39
C LYS A 18 -15.46 17.10 -45.65
N GLU A 19 -14.26 16.97 -46.22
CA GLU A 19 -13.13 16.33 -45.55
C GLU A 19 -12.72 17.06 -44.26
N VAL A 20 -12.64 18.39 -44.31
CA VAL A 20 -12.35 19.22 -43.12
C VAL A 20 -13.44 19.09 -42.06
N GLN A 21 -14.72 19.07 -42.46
CA GLN A 21 -15.85 18.82 -41.56
C GLN A 21 -15.75 17.43 -40.92
N GLU A 22 -15.40 16.41 -41.69
CA GLU A 22 -15.27 15.04 -41.18
C GLU A 22 -14.11 14.92 -40.18
N LEU A 23 -12.96 15.54 -40.49
CA LEU A 23 -11.82 15.63 -39.58
C LEU A 23 -12.16 16.41 -38.30
N TYR A 24 -12.92 17.51 -38.42
CA TYR A 24 -13.42 18.26 -37.27
C TYR A 24 -14.31 17.39 -36.38
N HIS A 25 -15.25 16.63 -36.94
CA HIS A 25 -16.09 15.71 -36.17
C HIS A 25 -15.28 14.59 -35.51
N LYS A 26 -14.29 14.04 -36.22
CA LYS A 26 -13.39 12.99 -35.71
C LYS A 26 -12.49 13.47 -34.56
N THR A 27 -12.23 14.78 -34.44
CA THR A 27 -11.29 15.32 -33.45
C THR A 27 -11.99 16.09 -32.34
N VAL A 28 -12.93 16.98 -32.65
CA VAL A 28 -13.56 17.88 -31.68
C VAL A 28 -14.58 17.16 -30.80
N LYS A 29 -15.38 16.23 -31.35
CA LYS A 29 -16.37 15.49 -30.57
C LYS A 29 -15.70 14.62 -29.49
N PRO A 30 -14.64 13.83 -29.78
CA PRO A 30 -13.90 13.12 -28.74
C PRO A 30 -13.25 14.05 -27.70
N LEU A 31 -12.66 15.17 -28.12
CA LEU A 31 -12.05 16.13 -27.17
C LEU A 31 -13.08 16.73 -26.21
N ARG A 32 -14.28 17.06 -26.70
CA ARG A 32 -15.39 17.51 -25.85
C ARG A 32 -15.82 16.44 -24.86
N GLN A 33 -15.90 15.18 -25.29
CA GLN A 33 -16.21 14.06 -24.40
C GLN A 33 -15.15 13.88 -23.32
N ILE A 34 -13.86 13.97 -23.67
CA ILE A 34 -12.75 13.92 -22.69
C ILE A 34 -12.87 15.05 -21.67
N ALA A 35 -13.19 16.27 -22.10
CA ALA A 35 -13.39 17.40 -21.20
C ALA A 35 -14.56 17.18 -20.22
N GLN A 36 -15.69 16.66 -20.71
CA GLN A 36 -16.86 16.32 -19.88
C GLN A 36 -16.53 15.22 -18.85
N LEU A 37 -15.79 14.18 -19.27
CA LEU A 37 -15.36 13.11 -18.36
C LEU A 37 -14.43 13.63 -17.27
N LYS A 38 -13.51 14.54 -17.61
CA LYS A 38 -12.61 15.18 -16.65
C LYS A 38 -13.37 16.04 -15.63
N GLU A 39 -14.36 16.80 -16.10
CA GLU A 39 -15.20 17.62 -15.23
C GLU A 39 -16.04 16.75 -14.28
N ALA A 40 -16.71 15.71 -14.81
CA ALA A 40 -17.49 14.77 -14.02
C ALA A 40 -16.61 14.04 -12.97
N TYR A 41 -15.38 13.65 -13.33
CA TYR A 41 -14.42 13.06 -12.40
C TYR A 41 -14.08 14.03 -11.25
N GLY A 42 -13.82 15.30 -11.54
CA GLY A 42 -13.57 16.31 -10.52
C GLY A 42 -14.76 16.54 -9.58
N GLN A 43 -15.98 16.59 -10.13
CA GLN A 43 -17.20 16.73 -9.34
C GLN A 43 -17.42 15.51 -8.41
N ASN A 44 -17.24 14.30 -8.93
CA ASN A 44 -17.38 13.07 -8.14
C ASN A 44 -16.35 13.00 -7.00
N LEU A 45 -15.10 13.42 -7.24
CA LEU A 45 -14.08 13.50 -6.20
C LEU A 45 -14.45 14.50 -5.09
N ASN A 46 -14.95 15.68 -5.46
CA ASN A 46 -15.37 16.69 -4.49
C ASN A 46 -16.56 16.20 -3.65
N GLN A 47 -17.52 15.52 -4.27
CA GLN A 47 -18.64 14.92 -3.57
C GLN A 47 -18.18 13.85 -2.57
N LEU A 48 -17.26 12.97 -3.00
CA LEU A 48 -16.68 11.94 -2.12
C LEU A 48 -15.89 12.56 -0.96
N ALA A 49 -15.15 13.64 -1.20
CA ALA A 49 -14.42 14.37 -0.17
C ALA A 49 -15.38 14.98 0.87
N SER A 50 -16.49 15.57 0.45
CA SER A 50 -17.53 16.10 1.34
C SER A 50 -18.13 15.01 2.22
N VAL A 51 -18.56 13.89 1.62
CA VAL A 51 -19.14 12.76 2.37
C VAL A 51 -18.17 12.25 3.45
N LEU A 52 -16.87 12.14 3.12
CA LEU A 52 -15.86 11.69 4.07
C LEU A 52 -15.57 12.75 5.15
N SER A 53 -15.55 14.04 4.80
CA SER A 53 -15.40 15.14 5.76
C SER A 53 -16.54 15.15 6.78
N ASP A 54 -17.77 14.92 6.34
CA ASP A 54 -18.96 14.94 7.20
C ASP A 54 -19.03 13.69 8.10
N ALA A 55 -18.75 12.51 7.55
CA ALA A 55 -18.84 11.26 8.29
C ALA A 55 -17.67 11.02 9.26
N LYS A 56 -16.46 11.47 8.91
CA LYS A 56 -15.21 11.13 9.62
C LYS A 56 -15.24 11.50 11.11
N PRO A 57 -15.64 12.70 11.55
CA PRO A 57 -15.62 13.06 12.97
C PRO A 57 -16.46 12.10 13.83
N GLY A 58 -17.69 11.82 13.41
CA GLY A 58 -18.61 10.93 14.15
C GLY A 58 -18.08 9.51 14.25
N VAL A 59 -17.63 8.94 13.12
CA VAL A 59 -17.13 7.57 13.08
C VAL A 59 -15.79 7.43 13.81
N MET A 60 -14.88 8.40 13.66
CA MET A 60 -13.60 8.40 14.39
C MET A 60 -13.80 8.50 15.90
N ASN A 61 -14.73 9.34 16.36
CA ASN A 61 -15.06 9.45 17.78
C ASN A 61 -15.63 8.13 18.32
N ALA A 62 -16.62 7.54 17.63
CA ALA A 62 -17.20 6.26 18.02
C ALA A 62 -16.14 5.13 18.08
N LEU A 63 -15.22 5.08 17.11
CA LEU A 63 -14.11 4.12 17.10
C LEU A 63 -13.12 4.36 18.25
N ASN A 64 -12.76 5.62 18.52
CA ASN A 64 -11.89 5.97 19.64
C ASN A 64 -12.51 5.57 20.98
N ASP A 65 -13.80 5.84 21.17
CA ASP A 65 -14.52 5.49 22.38
C ASP A 65 -14.59 3.98 22.57
N LEU A 66 -14.85 3.23 21.50
CA LEU A 66 -14.80 1.76 21.54
C LEU A 66 -13.41 1.24 21.90
N ILE A 67 -12.37 1.74 21.24
CA ILE A 67 -10.96 1.37 21.51
C ILE A 67 -10.62 1.63 22.98
N ASN A 68 -11.00 2.80 23.52
CA ASN A 68 -10.73 3.15 24.91
C ASN A 68 -11.44 2.21 25.90
N ARG A 69 -12.72 1.88 25.63
CA ARG A 69 -13.47 0.92 26.45
C ARG A 69 -12.84 -0.48 26.42
N LEU A 70 -12.45 -0.97 25.24
CA LEU A 70 -11.79 -2.27 25.08
C LEU A 70 -10.44 -2.31 25.81
N LYS A 71 -9.64 -1.24 25.72
CA LYS A 71 -8.36 -1.10 26.45
C LYS A 71 -8.57 -1.11 27.96
N ALA A 72 -9.57 -0.39 28.45
CA ALA A 72 -9.90 -0.37 29.87
C ALA A 72 -10.31 -1.77 30.37
N GLN A 73 -11.21 -2.44 29.64
CA GLN A 73 -11.71 -3.77 30.01
C GLN A 73 -10.57 -4.82 30.02
N ARG A 74 -9.72 -4.81 29.00
CA ARG A 74 -8.55 -5.70 28.93
C ARG A 74 -7.58 -5.48 30.10
N LYS A 75 -7.40 -4.23 30.54
CA LYS A 75 -6.55 -3.92 31.70
C LYS A 75 -7.10 -4.58 32.97
N THR A 76 -8.41 -4.52 33.19
CA THR A 76 -9.09 -5.16 34.33
C THR A 76 -8.94 -6.68 34.30
N ILE A 77 -9.17 -7.31 33.15
CA ILE A 77 -9.15 -8.78 33.02
C ILE A 77 -7.74 -9.37 33.13
N LYS A 78 -6.69 -8.58 32.86
CA LYS A 78 -5.30 -9.05 32.94
C LYS A 78 -4.91 -9.53 34.35
N GLU A 79 -5.64 -9.09 35.36
CA GLU A 79 -5.42 -9.42 36.78
C GLU A 79 -6.27 -10.60 37.26
N GLU A 80 -7.22 -11.10 36.46
CA GLU A 80 -8.13 -12.20 36.83
C GLU A 80 -7.65 -13.56 36.31
N GLU A 81 -7.60 -14.56 37.20
CA GLU A 81 -7.29 -15.95 36.84
C GLU A 81 -8.42 -16.60 36.02
N GLY A 82 -8.05 -17.45 35.06
CA GLY A 82 -9.01 -18.22 34.24
C GLY A 82 -9.56 -17.51 33.00
N LEU A 83 -9.24 -16.22 32.76
CA LEU A 83 -9.80 -15.43 31.65
C LEU A 83 -8.87 -15.24 30.43
N LYS A 84 -7.88 -16.11 30.24
CA LYS A 84 -6.91 -15.99 29.12
C LYS A 84 -7.58 -15.94 27.74
N GLN A 85 -8.57 -16.80 27.51
CA GLN A 85 -9.29 -16.85 26.23
C GLN A 85 -10.09 -15.57 25.97
N TYR A 86 -10.82 -15.09 26.99
CA TYR A 86 -11.58 -13.85 26.90
C TYR A 86 -10.68 -12.62 26.69
N SER A 87 -9.51 -12.57 27.34
CA SER A 87 -8.51 -11.52 27.08
C SER A 87 -8.04 -11.51 25.64
N LYS A 88 -7.90 -12.68 25.00
CA LYS A 88 -7.50 -12.80 23.60
C LYS A 88 -8.59 -12.29 22.66
N GLU A 89 -9.84 -12.65 22.91
CA GLU A 89 -10.99 -12.16 22.13
C GLU A 89 -11.12 -10.63 22.20
N LEU A 90 -10.87 -10.02 23.35
CA LEU A 90 -10.82 -8.56 23.50
C LEU A 90 -9.68 -7.90 22.71
N GLU A 91 -8.53 -8.58 22.61
CA GLU A 91 -7.41 -8.12 21.80
C GLU A 91 -7.73 -8.17 20.30
N GLU A 92 -8.38 -9.25 19.84
CA GLU A 92 -8.83 -9.37 18.46
C GLU A 92 -9.85 -8.28 18.08
N LEU A 93 -10.79 -7.97 18.98
CA LEU A 93 -11.75 -6.88 18.80
C LEU A 93 -11.08 -5.50 18.78
N LEU A 94 -10.08 -5.29 19.64
CA LEU A 94 -9.30 -4.06 19.66
C LEU A 94 -8.56 -3.86 18.34
N ASP A 95 -7.86 -4.89 17.86
CA ASP A 95 -7.14 -4.86 16.58
C ASP A 95 -8.09 -4.62 15.40
N PHE A 96 -9.31 -5.17 15.45
CA PHE A 96 -10.32 -4.90 14.43
C PHE A 96 -10.72 -3.43 14.42
N ALA A 97 -11.01 -2.84 15.59
CA ALA A 97 -11.40 -1.44 15.70
C ALA A 97 -10.27 -0.49 15.25
N GLU A 98 -9.02 -0.76 15.65
CA GLU A 98 -7.85 0.04 15.24
C GLU A 98 -7.61 -0.05 13.71
N ARG A 99 -7.77 -1.23 13.11
CA ARG A 99 -7.68 -1.40 11.65
C ARG A 99 -8.77 -0.64 10.90
N LYS A 100 -10.02 -0.64 11.39
CA LYS A 100 -11.10 0.14 10.76
C LYS A 100 -10.87 1.65 10.87
N LYS A 101 -10.34 2.11 12.01
CA LYS A 101 -9.93 3.51 12.20
C LYS A 101 -8.86 3.91 11.18
N GLN A 102 -7.80 3.10 11.02
CA GLN A 102 -6.76 3.32 10.03
C GLN A 102 -7.30 3.33 8.59
N SER A 103 -8.18 2.37 8.25
CA SER A 103 -8.78 2.30 6.93
C SER A 103 -9.58 3.56 6.58
N LEU A 104 -10.41 4.05 7.53
CA LEU A 104 -11.21 5.26 7.33
C LEU A 104 -10.31 6.49 7.10
N TYR A 105 -9.30 6.67 7.96
CA TYR A 105 -8.37 7.78 7.81
C TYR A 105 -7.66 7.78 6.46
N ARG A 106 -7.14 6.62 6.03
CA ARG A 106 -6.43 6.48 4.76
C ARG A 106 -7.34 6.81 3.58
N ALA A 107 -8.57 6.28 3.59
CA ALA A 107 -9.56 6.60 2.55
C ALA A 107 -9.83 8.12 2.49
N THR A 108 -10.02 8.77 3.64
CA THR A 108 -10.22 10.22 3.70
C THR A 108 -9.04 10.99 3.14
N VAL A 109 -7.81 10.69 3.57
CA VAL A 109 -6.61 11.39 3.10
C VAL A 109 -6.41 11.23 1.59
N ILE A 110 -6.63 10.03 1.06
CA ILE A 110 -6.51 9.77 -0.39
C ILE A 110 -7.47 10.66 -1.18
N VAL A 111 -8.73 10.70 -0.75
CA VAL A 111 -9.78 11.45 -1.45
C VAL A 111 -9.57 12.96 -1.32
N GLU A 112 -9.22 13.46 -0.12
CA GLU A 112 -8.92 14.88 0.12
C GLU A 112 -7.75 15.34 -0.78
N LYS A 113 -6.64 14.58 -0.81
CA LYS A 113 -5.48 14.90 -1.66
C LYS A 113 -5.83 14.85 -3.14
N ALA A 114 -6.58 13.83 -3.57
CA ALA A 114 -7.01 13.70 -4.96
C ALA A 114 -7.91 14.87 -5.40
N ALA A 115 -8.82 15.33 -4.53
CA ALA A 115 -9.64 16.52 -4.79
C ALA A 115 -8.80 17.80 -4.92
N GLU A 116 -7.68 17.90 -4.18
CA GLU A 116 -6.68 18.97 -4.32
C GLU A 116 -5.75 18.81 -5.54
N GLY A 117 -5.92 17.76 -6.35
CA GLY A 117 -5.02 17.45 -7.48
C GLY A 117 -3.64 16.95 -7.06
N LYS A 118 -3.51 16.42 -5.84
CA LYS A 118 -2.26 15.93 -5.24
C LYS A 118 -2.29 14.43 -5.03
N THR A 119 -1.11 13.82 -5.00
CA THR A 119 -0.94 12.42 -4.60
C THR A 119 -0.56 12.34 -3.11
N PRO A 120 -1.22 11.49 -2.31
CA PRO A 120 -0.83 11.28 -0.92
C PRO A 120 0.54 10.59 -0.84
N GLU A 121 1.39 11.09 0.05
CA GLU A 121 2.67 10.43 0.38
C GLU A 121 2.45 9.32 1.41
N PRO A 122 3.33 8.30 1.51
CA PRO A 122 3.20 7.26 2.53
C PRO A 122 3.09 7.79 3.97
N SER A 123 3.71 8.94 4.26
CA SER A 123 3.62 9.62 5.56
C SER A 123 2.26 10.25 5.84
N ASP A 124 1.50 10.62 4.81
CA ASP A 124 0.16 11.19 4.95
C ASP A 124 -0.86 10.12 5.39
N LEU A 125 -0.56 8.83 5.19
CA LEU A 125 -1.48 7.72 5.45
C LEU A 125 -1.41 7.17 6.89
N SER A 126 -0.51 7.71 7.71
CA SER A 126 -0.30 7.30 9.11
C SER A 126 -1.10 8.17 10.07
N ILE A 127 -2.01 7.56 10.84
CA ILE A 127 -2.80 8.25 11.88
C ILE A 127 -1.93 8.82 13.00
N ASP A 128 -0.80 8.20 13.29
CA ASP A 128 0.11 8.59 14.38
C ASP A 128 0.89 9.89 14.09
N SER A 129 0.74 10.44 12.89
CA SER A 129 1.11 11.80 12.54
C SER A 129 0.13 12.79 13.18
N LYS A 130 0.31 13.05 14.47
CA LYS A 130 -0.45 14.01 15.30
C LYS A 130 -0.92 15.25 14.51
N PRO A 131 -2.24 15.54 14.41
CA PRO A 131 -2.71 16.77 13.79
C PRO A 131 -2.47 17.91 14.78
N GLY A 132 -1.57 18.83 14.42
CA GLY A 132 -1.21 19.97 15.27
C GLY A 132 0.25 19.98 15.70
N SER A 133 1.18 19.93 14.75
CA SER A 133 2.44 20.64 14.94
C SER A 133 2.85 21.32 13.64
N LYS A 134 2.61 22.63 13.57
CA LYS A 134 3.47 23.49 12.77
C LYS A 134 4.86 23.36 13.38
N LYS A 135 5.74 22.56 12.78
CA LYS A 135 7.19 22.74 12.94
C LYS A 135 7.89 22.47 11.62
N LYS A 136 8.27 23.60 11.02
CA LYS A 136 9.54 23.90 10.35
C LYS A 136 10.17 22.75 9.55
N THR A 137 10.21 22.98 8.24
CA THR A 137 11.35 22.70 7.35
C THR A 137 12.53 22.01 8.04
N GLY A 138 12.53 20.70 7.98
CA GLY A 138 13.68 19.87 8.24
C GLY A 138 13.53 18.66 7.33
N LYS A 139 14.38 18.56 6.30
CA LYS A 139 14.54 17.35 5.51
C LYS A 139 14.70 16.17 6.47
N LYS A 140 13.65 15.36 6.66
CA LYS A 140 13.83 14.03 7.23
C LYS A 140 14.28 13.16 6.09
N ASP A 141 15.51 12.66 6.21
CA ASP A 141 16.09 11.73 5.25
C ASP A 141 15.08 10.66 4.86
N LYS A 142 14.88 10.52 3.54
CA LYS A 142 14.12 9.43 2.91
C LYS A 142 14.89 8.11 3.08
N THR A 143 15.19 7.70 4.31
CA THR A 143 15.83 6.41 4.55
C THR A 143 14.79 5.33 4.25
N PRO A 144 15.02 4.45 3.26
CA PRO A 144 14.07 3.40 2.91
C PRO A 144 13.71 2.54 4.12
N SER A 145 12.45 2.14 4.24
CA SER A 145 11.92 1.41 5.40
C SER A 145 12.71 0.14 5.76
N HIS A 146 13.25 -0.57 4.77
CA HIS A 146 14.09 -1.76 5.01
C HIS A 146 15.42 -1.41 5.70
N LYS A 147 16.01 -0.24 5.40
CA LYS A 147 17.26 0.22 6.05
C LYS A 147 17.05 0.54 7.53
N ILE A 148 15.84 0.95 7.91
CA ILE A 148 15.48 1.17 9.32
C ILE A 148 15.42 -0.18 10.05
N SER A 149 14.75 -1.19 9.47
CA SER A 149 14.75 -2.57 10.01
C SER A 149 16.16 -3.10 10.18
N LEU A 150 16.98 -2.99 9.13
CA LEU A 150 18.35 -3.46 9.13
C LEU A 150 19.19 -2.79 10.22
N ARG A 151 19.07 -1.47 10.38
CA ARG A 151 19.81 -0.74 11.41
C ARG A 151 19.44 -1.19 12.82
N MET A 152 18.16 -1.43 13.10
CA MET A 152 17.71 -1.93 14.41
C MET A 152 18.20 -3.37 14.64
N PHE A 153 18.15 -4.20 13.60
CA PHE A 153 18.63 -5.59 13.65
C PHE A 153 20.15 -5.66 13.91
N GLN A 154 20.94 -4.86 13.19
CA GLN A 154 22.39 -4.75 13.42
C GLN A 154 22.74 -4.11 14.77
N ALA A 155 21.81 -3.39 15.40
CA ALA A 155 21.96 -2.88 16.76
C ALA A 155 21.63 -3.95 17.84
N GLY A 156 21.30 -5.18 17.44
CA GLY A 156 21.04 -6.31 18.33
C GLY A 156 19.58 -6.45 18.76
N THR A 157 18.65 -5.67 18.20
CA THR A 157 17.22 -5.80 18.45
C THR A 157 16.65 -7.01 17.71
N ASP A 158 15.89 -7.87 18.38
CA ASP A 158 15.31 -9.06 17.76
C ASP A 158 14.15 -8.71 16.78
N ILE A 159 13.83 -9.63 15.86
CA ILE A 159 12.80 -9.41 14.82
C ILE A 159 11.42 -9.08 15.41
N GLU A 160 11.06 -9.68 16.55
CA GLU A 160 9.77 -9.46 17.20
C GLU A 160 9.70 -8.08 17.85
N GLU A 161 10.79 -7.66 18.47
CA GLU A 161 10.94 -6.35 19.08
C GLU A 161 10.98 -5.25 18.01
N ILE A 162 11.72 -5.46 16.92
CA ILE A 162 11.67 -4.55 15.75
C ILE A 162 10.24 -4.46 15.20
N ALA A 163 9.54 -5.59 15.06
CA ALA A 163 8.16 -5.59 14.58
C ALA A 163 7.26 -4.76 15.49
N ARG A 164 7.38 -4.92 16.81
CA ARG A 164 6.63 -4.16 17.82
C ARG A 164 6.94 -2.67 17.77
N ASP A 165 8.22 -2.32 17.82
CA ASP A 165 8.69 -0.93 17.87
C ASP A 165 8.36 -0.17 16.59
N ARG A 166 8.38 -0.87 15.46
CA ARG A 166 8.04 -0.30 14.15
C ARG A 166 6.55 -0.41 13.82
N ASN A 167 5.74 -1.03 14.67
CA ASN A 167 4.33 -1.32 14.42
C ASN A 167 4.09 -2.05 13.08
N LEU A 168 4.90 -3.07 12.81
CA LEU A 168 4.87 -3.92 11.62
C LEU A 168 4.69 -5.39 12.03
N THR A 169 4.34 -6.26 11.08
CA THR A 169 4.29 -7.71 11.36
C THR A 169 5.69 -8.32 11.30
N LYS A 170 5.90 -9.44 12.00
CA LYS A 170 7.15 -10.22 11.93
C LYS A 170 7.53 -10.55 10.48
N GLY A 171 6.58 -11.03 9.67
CA GLY A 171 6.79 -11.30 8.24
C GLY A 171 7.17 -10.06 7.41
N THR A 172 6.70 -8.86 7.78
CA THR A 172 7.13 -7.61 7.13
C THR A 172 8.59 -7.29 7.46
N ILE A 173 8.98 -7.43 8.74
CA ILE A 173 10.37 -7.23 9.16
C ILE A 173 11.28 -8.28 8.51
N PHE A 174 10.86 -9.55 8.51
CA PHE A 174 11.58 -10.64 7.86
C PHE A 174 11.79 -10.36 6.37
N SER A 175 10.74 -9.91 5.67
CA SER A 175 10.84 -9.52 4.25
C SER A 175 11.78 -8.33 4.01
N HIS A 176 11.82 -7.35 4.92
CA HIS A 176 12.80 -6.25 4.86
C HIS A 176 14.24 -6.74 5.05
N LEU A 177 14.47 -7.65 5.99
CA LEU A 177 15.80 -8.21 6.26
C LEU A 177 16.25 -9.14 5.13
N ALA A 178 15.35 -9.96 4.59
CA ALA A 178 15.61 -10.79 3.42
C ALA A 178 16.04 -9.96 2.18
N LYS A 179 15.56 -8.72 2.04
CA LYS A 179 16.08 -7.79 1.01
C LYS A 179 17.52 -7.37 1.30
N SER A 180 17.89 -7.22 2.56
CA SER A 180 19.27 -6.90 2.94
C SER A 180 20.22 -8.08 2.71
N VAL A 181 19.70 -9.30 2.80
CA VAL A 181 20.41 -10.53 2.39
C VAL A 181 20.62 -10.58 0.88
N GLU A 182 19.58 -10.30 0.09
CA GLU A 182 19.65 -10.20 -1.38
C GLU A 182 20.70 -9.16 -1.83
N ASP A 183 20.78 -8.03 -1.10
CA ASP A 183 21.72 -6.95 -1.34
C ASP A 183 23.14 -7.25 -0.76
N GLY A 184 23.33 -8.41 -0.11
CA GLY A 184 24.61 -8.89 0.41
C GLY A 184 25.11 -8.19 1.69
N ILE A 185 24.22 -7.52 2.42
CA ILE A 185 24.58 -6.72 3.60
C ILE A 185 24.66 -7.57 4.87
N ILE A 186 23.82 -8.59 4.98
CA ILE A 186 23.80 -9.58 6.07
C ILE A 186 23.67 -10.98 5.49
N PRO A 187 24.22 -12.03 6.12
CA PRO A 187 24.04 -13.40 5.67
C PRO A 187 22.61 -13.91 5.96
N PRO A 188 22.11 -14.90 5.20
CA PRO A 188 20.82 -15.54 5.49
C PRO A 188 20.80 -16.24 6.86
N THR A 189 21.97 -16.67 7.34
CA THR A 189 22.16 -17.33 8.64
C THR A 189 21.91 -16.42 9.84
N ASP A 190 21.82 -15.10 9.63
CA ASP A 190 21.38 -14.16 10.66
C ASP A 190 19.85 -14.25 10.90
N LEU A 191 19.09 -14.79 9.94
CA LEU A 191 17.62 -14.82 9.99
C LEU A 191 17.06 -16.21 10.28
N ILE A 192 17.77 -17.26 9.88
CA ILE A 192 17.44 -18.66 10.18
C ILE A 192 18.72 -19.44 10.46
N GLU A 193 18.61 -20.53 11.23
CA GLU A 193 19.75 -21.41 11.55
C GLU A 193 20.48 -21.93 10.31
N GLU A 194 21.82 -22.00 10.37
CA GLU A 194 22.68 -22.44 9.25
C GLU A 194 22.31 -23.82 8.73
N SER A 195 22.17 -24.81 9.63
CA SER A 195 21.75 -26.17 9.26
C SER A 195 20.39 -26.21 8.57
N ARG A 196 19.48 -25.31 8.95
CA ARG A 196 18.14 -25.20 8.37
C ARG A 196 18.17 -24.51 7.00
N TYR A 197 19.03 -23.52 6.83
CA TYR A 197 19.27 -22.85 5.56
C TYR A 197 19.87 -23.82 4.53
N ASP A 198 20.90 -24.57 4.93
CA ASP A 198 21.57 -25.54 4.06
C ASP A 198 20.62 -26.67 3.63
N GLU A 199 19.82 -27.19 4.58
CA GLU A 199 18.82 -28.21 4.27
C GLU A 199 17.77 -27.69 3.27
N LEU A 200 17.31 -26.45 3.44
CA LEU A 200 16.38 -25.81 2.52
C LEU A 200 17.00 -25.61 1.12
N CYS A 201 18.24 -25.14 1.04
CA CYS A 201 18.96 -24.97 -0.23
C CYS A 201 19.12 -26.30 -0.98
N HIS A 202 19.55 -27.35 -0.28
CA HIS A 202 19.63 -28.69 -0.86
C HIS A 202 18.26 -29.21 -1.31
N GLY A 203 17.20 -28.97 -0.54
CA GLY A 203 15.85 -29.32 -0.94
C GLY A 203 15.46 -28.63 -2.25
N LEU A 204 15.68 -27.31 -2.35
CA LEU A 204 15.37 -26.51 -3.53
C LEU A 204 16.16 -26.92 -4.78
N ASP A 205 17.41 -27.36 -4.64
CA ASP A 205 18.25 -27.82 -5.77
C ASP A 205 17.72 -29.10 -6.42
N ASN A 206 17.03 -29.93 -5.64
CA ASN A 206 16.55 -31.25 -6.08
C ASN A 206 15.11 -31.24 -6.61
N ILE A 207 14.47 -30.07 -6.64
CA ILE A 207 13.09 -29.92 -7.10
C ILE A 207 12.99 -28.87 -8.20
N LYS A 208 12.12 -29.12 -9.18
CA LYS A 208 11.65 -28.08 -10.10
C LYS A 208 10.32 -27.55 -9.60
N PHE A 209 10.09 -26.26 -9.66
CA PHE A 209 8.82 -25.62 -9.26
C PHE A 209 8.64 -24.32 -10.03
N ASP A 210 7.39 -23.96 -10.30
CA ASP A 210 7.03 -22.74 -11.03
C ASP A 210 6.68 -21.58 -10.10
N ASN A 211 6.33 -21.88 -8.84
CA ASN A 211 5.96 -20.87 -7.84
C ASN A 211 6.24 -21.34 -6.41
N LEU A 212 6.17 -20.40 -5.46
CA LEU A 212 6.48 -20.67 -4.05
C LEU A 212 5.55 -21.69 -3.39
N THR A 213 4.27 -21.75 -3.81
CA THR A 213 3.32 -22.73 -3.27
C THR A 213 3.74 -24.14 -3.66
N GLU A 214 4.10 -24.34 -4.92
CA GLU A 214 4.59 -25.63 -5.42
C GLU A 214 5.92 -26.02 -4.79
N ALA A 215 6.86 -25.08 -4.64
CA ALA A 215 8.11 -25.33 -3.91
C ALA A 215 7.85 -25.82 -2.48
N ARG A 216 6.93 -25.14 -1.78
CA ARG A 216 6.56 -25.48 -0.41
C ARG A 216 5.92 -26.86 -0.31
N GLU A 217 5.07 -27.23 -1.27
CA GLU A 217 4.44 -28.56 -1.29
C GLU A 217 5.46 -29.67 -1.57
N LYS A 218 6.40 -29.44 -2.50
CA LYS A 218 7.49 -30.39 -2.81
C LYS A 218 8.51 -30.54 -1.68
N LEU A 219 8.57 -29.59 -0.76
CA LEU A 219 9.34 -29.63 0.48
C LEU A 219 8.49 -30.07 1.69
N ASP A 220 7.41 -30.82 1.45
CA ASP A 220 6.50 -31.37 2.46
C ASP A 220 5.96 -30.32 3.47
N ARG A 221 5.87 -29.06 3.03
CA ARG A 221 5.44 -27.92 3.86
C ARG A 221 6.27 -27.70 5.12
N LYS A 222 7.49 -28.25 5.16
CA LYS A 222 8.45 -28.14 6.28
C LYS A 222 8.94 -26.70 6.54
N TYR A 223 8.91 -25.87 5.50
CA TYR A 223 9.37 -24.49 5.52
C TYR A 223 8.22 -23.52 5.26
N ASP A 224 8.30 -22.35 5.87
CA ASP A 224 7.37 -21.26 5.59
C ASP A 224 7.75 -20.49 4.32
N TYR A 225 6.78 -19.77 3.77
CA TYR A 225 6.97 -18.99 2.54
C TYR A 225 8.10 -17.97 2.66
N ASP A 226 8.32 -17.43 3.85
CA ASP A 226 9.35 -16.43 4.10
C ASP A 226 10.75 -17.05 4.06
N GLU A 227 10.92 -18.27 4.59
CA GLU A 227 12.19 -19.02 4.53
C GLU A 227 12.55 -19.41 3.10
N ILE A 228 11.58 -19.96 2.35
CA ILE A 228 11.77 -20.30 0.94
C ILE A 228 12.16 -19.05 0.14
N ARG A 229 11.48 -17.92 0.38
CA ARG A 229 11.80 -16.66 -0.28
C ARG A 229 13.18 -16.13 0.11
N LEU A 230 13.60 -16.29 1.36
CA LEU A 230 14.95 -15.95 1.82
C LEU A 230 16.01 -16.75 1.07
N ALA A 231 15.85 -18.07 0.96
CA ALA A 231 16.79 -18.93 0.25
C ALA A 231 16.95 -18.52 -1.22
N LEU A 232 15.83 -18.30 -1.92
CA LEU A 232 15.86 -17.87 -3.33
C LEU A 232 16.49 -16.48 -3.52
N LYS A 233 16.21 -15.54 -2.60
CA LYS A 233 16.82 -14.20 -2.62
C LYS A 233 18.32 -14.25 -2.39
N ALA A 234 18.77 -15.04 -1.41
CA ALA A 234 20.19 -15.21 -1.10
C ALA A 234 20.95 -15.82 -2.29
N ARG A 235 20.30 -16.71 -3.03
CA ARG A 235 20.84 -17.37 -4.23
C ARG A 235 20.70 -16.57 -5.53
N LYS A 236 19.97 -15.43 -5.50
CA LYS A 236 19.64 -14.59 -6.67
C LYS A 236 18.90 -15.34 -7.78
N GLU A 237 17.99 -16.22 -7.40
CA GLU A 237 17.20 -17.06 -8.32
C GLU A 237 15.75 -16.56 -8.51
N LEU A 238 15.49 -15.29 -8.15
CA LEU A 238 14.19 -14.62 -8.27
C LEU A 238 14.13 -13.64 -9.45
#